data_AF-A0A7R9W9K2-F1
#
_entry.id   AF-A0A7R9W9K2-F1
#
_cell.length_a   1.000
_cell.length_b   1.000
_cell.length_c   1.000
_cell.angle_alpha   90.00
_cell.angle_beta   90.00
_cell.angle_gamma   90.00
#
_symmetry.space_group_name_H-M   'P 1'
#
loop_
_entity.id
_entity.type
_entity.pdbx_description
1 polymer ?
#
loop_
_entity_poly.entity_id
_entity_poly.type
_entity_poly.pdbx_seq_one_letter_code
_entity_poly.pdbx_strand_id
1 'polypeptide(L)'
;DDVGWKTSLNFLNGAMECDWNERYQTNGGDMVDLGAVCDWWEDQGMDWRRITKIWIPWEHKLAGSLPPEIRHLTHLKSVSMAYQNITGDIPPGVCSLTKLEELSLSNNYVTGRLPKCMKNMKELRILAMDDNLL
;
A
#
# COMPACT_ATOMS: atom_id res chain seq x y z
N ASP A 1 -0.45 0.50 21.80
CA ASP A 1 -1.37 0.88 20.71
C ASP A 1 -0.75 0.45 19.40
N ASP A 2 -1.20 -0.69 18.89
CA ASP A 2 -0.57 -1.45 17.80
C ASP A 2 -0.99 -0.83 16.46
N VAL A 3 -0.15 0.02 15.85
CA VAL A 3 -0.40 0.61 14.53
C VAL A 3 0.03 -0.41 13.48
N GLY A 4 -0.82 -1.41 13.27
CA GLY A 4 -0.60 -2.48 12.30
C GLY A 4 -1.44 -2.30 11.04
N TRP A 5 -1.05 -2.99 9.97
CA TRP A 5 -1.83 -3.08 8.73
C TRP A 5 -3.33 -3.36 8.95
N LYS A 6 -3.66 -4.20 9.94
CA LYS A 6 -5.04 -4.61 10.23
C LYS A 6 -5.87 -3.56 10.98
N THR A 7 -5.22 -2.65 11.70
CA THR A 7 -5.88 -1.57 12.44
C THR A 7 -6.03 -0.32 11.58
N SER A 8 -5.03 -0.02 10.73
CA SER A 8 -5.00 1.20 9.90
C SER A 8 -5.60 1.01 8.49
N LEU A 9 -5.59 -0.20 7.95
CA LEU A 9 -6.17 -0.52 6.65
C LEU A 9 -6.98 -1.81 6.81
N ASN A 10 -8.20 -1.68 7.30
CA ASN A 10 -9.03 -2.84 7.64
C ASN A 10 -9.64 -3.47 6.38
N PHE A 11 -8.80 -4.18 5.61
CA PHE A 11 -9.10 -4.71 4.27
C PHE A 11 -10.35 -5.60 4.17
N LEU A 12 -10.88 -6.04 5.30
CA LEU A 12 -11.99 -6.99 5.42
C LEU A 12 -13.19 -6.44 6.20
N ASN A 13 -13.16 -5.20 6.70
CA ASN A 13 -14.38 -4.61 7.19
C ASN A 13 -15.29 -4.32 6.00
N GLY A 14 -16.59 -4.59 6.12
CA GLY A 14 -17.53 -4.37 5.02
C GLY A 14 -17.77 -2.90 4.65
N ALA A 15 -16.88 -1.97 5.06
CA ALA A 15 -16.93 -0.58 4.64
C ALA A 15 -16.51 -0.47 3.17
N MET A 16 -16.90 0.62 2.50
CA MET A 16 -16.42 0.85 1.14
C MET A 16 -14.92 1.11 1.19
N GLU A 17 -14.16 0.56 0.24
CA GLU A 17 -12.70 0.66 0.17
C GLU A 17 -12.20 2.12 0.30
N CYS A 18 -12.97 3.08 -0.23
CA CYS A 18 -12.65 4.52 -0.18
C CYS A 18 -12.97 5.21 1.16
N ASP A 19 -13.66 4.53 2.07
CA ASP A 19 -13.92 5.01 3.42
C ASP A 19 -12.71 4.76 4.36
N TRP A 20 -11.69 4.02 3.89
CA TRP A 20 -10.42 3.84 4.60
C TRP A 20 -9.44 5.00 4.42
N ASN A 21 -9.93 6.15 3.94
CA ASN A 21 -9.13 7.37 3.87
C ASN A 21 -9.17 8.06 5.24
N GLU A 22 -8.06 7.98 5.97
CA GLU A 22 -7.89 8.72 7.22
C GLU A 22 -7.17 10.04 6.93
N ARG A 23 -7.51 11.10 7.67
CA ARG A 23 -6.76 12.35 7.62
C ARG A 23 -5.84 12.46 8.81
N TYR A 24 -4.61 12.84 8.55
CA TYR A 24 -3.60 13.11 9.57
C TYR A 24 -3.11 14.53 9.48
N GLN A 25 -2.88 15.13 10.63
CA GLN A 25 -2.22 16.41 10.74
C GLN A 25 -0.72 16.19 10.83
N THR A 26 0.02 16.63 9.81
CA THR A 26 1.48 16.62 9.83
C THR A 26 2.02 17.47 10.99
N ASN A 27 3.29 17.24 11.35
CA ASN A 27 3.99 18.11 12.30
C ASN A 27 4.01 19.60 11.89
N GLY A 28 3.81 19.90 10.59
CA GLY A 28 3.66 21.24 10.04
C GLY A 28 2.26 21.86 10.18
N GLY A 29 1.28 21.09 10.68
CA GLY A 29 -0.11 21.53 10.86
C GLY A 29 -1.02 21.25 9.66
N ASP A 30 -0.47 20.80 8.53
CA ASP A 30 -1.24 20.48 7.33
C ASP A 30 -2.00 19.16 7.50
N MET A 31 -3.26 19.14 7.07
CA MET A 31 -4.06 17.92 6.99
C MET A 31 -3.79 17.21 5.66
N VAL A 32 -3.27 16.00 5.73
CA VAL A 32 -3.03 15.13 4.57
C VAL A 32 -3.90 13.89 4.66
N ASP A 33 -4.49 13.53 3.52
CA ASP A 33 -5.15 12.24 3.34
C ASP A 33 -4.06 11.15 3.35
N LEU A 34 -4.21 10.13 4.19
CA LEU A 34 -3.33 8.95 4.25
C LEU A 34 -4.13 7.65 4.17
N GLY A 35 -3.42 6.58 3.83
CA GLY A 35 -3.99 5.26 3.71
C GLY A 35 -4.51 5.02 2.31
N ALA A 36 -5.78 4.65 2.20
CA ALA A 36 -6.37 4.14 0.97
C ALA A 36 -6.99 5.28 0.16
N VAL A 37 -6.34 5.64 -0.94
CA VAL A 37 -6.74 6.73 -1.82
C VAL A 37 -7.44 6.15 -3.05
N CYS A 38 -8.68 6.57 -3.25
CA CYS A 38 -9.41 6.41 -4.50
C CYS A 38 -9.09 7.58 -5.42
N ASP A 39 -9.11 7.41 -6.74
CA ASP A 39 -8.94 8.54 -7.66
C ASP A 39 -10.20 9.41 -7.60
N TRP A 40 -10.10 10.60 -7.00
CA TRP A 40 -11.20 11.56 -6.84
C TRP A 40 -11.23 12.65 -7.92
N TRP A 41 -10.25 12.69 -8.83
CA TRP A 41 -10.22 13.66 -9.91
C TRP A 41 -10.60 13.01 -11.24
N GLU A 42 -11.48 13.70 -11.96
CA GLU A 42 -12.10 13.28 -13.22
C GLU A 42 -11.10 12.71 -14.21
N ASP A 43 -11.14 11.39 -14.46
CA ASP A 43 -10.82 10.89 -15.80
C ASP A 43 -11.32 9.45 -16.05
N GLN A 44 -12.09 9.30 -17.13
CA GLN A 44 -12.19 8.07 -17.95
C GLN A 44 -12.88 6.81 -17.37
N GLY A 45 -13.96 6.92 -16.59
CA GLY A 45 -14.88 5.79 -16.36
C GLY A 45 -14.36 4.68 -15.44
N MET A 46 -13.46 5.00 -14.51
CA MET A 46 -13.04 4.07 -13.45
C MET A 46 -14.07 4.07 -12.30
N ASP A 47 -14.34 2.89 -11.71
CA ASP A 47 -15.22 2.75 -10.54
C ASP A 47 -14.57 3.44 -9.34
N TRP A 48 -15.08 4.62 -8.98
CA TRP A 48 -14.61 5.47 -7.88
C TRP A 48 -14.68 4.80 -6.51
N ARG A 49 -15.26 3.60 -6.41
CA ARG A 49 -15.37 2.79 -5.19
C ARG A 49 -14.16 1.90 -4.92
N ARG A 50 -13.12 1.99 -5.75
CA ARG A 50 -11.94 1.13 -5.67
C ARG A 50 -10.70 1.92 -5.34
N ILE A 51 -9.92 1.43 -4.37
CA ILE A 51 -8.62 2.04 -4.03
C ILE A 51 -7.66 1.86 -5.21
N THR A 52 -6.99 2.95 -5.57
CA THR A 52 -5.98 2.97 -6.62
C THR A 52 -4.59 3.24 -6.07
N LYS A 53 -4.49 3.87 -4.90
CA LYS A 53 -3.20 4.17 -4.28
C LYS A 53 -3.25 3.89 -2.78
N ILE A 54 -2.19 3.31 -2.24
CA ILE A 54 -1.93 3.24 -0.81
C ILE A 54 -0.71 4.09 -0.54
N TRP A 55 -0.87 5.14 0.25
CA TRP A 55 0.22 6.01 0.64
C TRP A 55 0.19 6.26 2.14
N ILE A 56 1.31 6.00 2.81
CA ILE A 56 1.44 6.22 4.25
C ILE A 56 2.70 7.05 4.52
N PRO A 57 2.56 8.24 5.14
CA PRO A 57 3.71 9.06 5.47
C PRO A 57 4.56 8.43 6.58
N TRP A 58 5.87 8.66 6.51
CA TRP A 58 6.89 8.13 7.44
C TRP A 58 6.62 8.44 8.93
N GLU A 59 5.87 9.51 9.22
CA GLU A 59 5.51 9.91 10.59
C GLU A 59 4.59 8.91 11.31
N HIS A 60 3.86 8.04 10.58
CA HIS A 60 2.89 7.10 11.15
C HIS A 60 3.50 5.84 11.77
N LYS A 61 4.76 5.51 11.44
CA LYS A 61 5.48 4.35 11.98
C LYS A 61 4.69 3.04 11.89
N LEU A 62 4.00 2.82 10.77
CA LEU A 62 3.23 1.60 10.51
C LEU A 62 4.13 0.38 10.69
N ALA A 63 3.64 -0.65 11.38
CA ALA A 63 4.42 -1.84 11.69
C ALA A 63 3.74 -3.15 11.23
N GLY A 64 4.56 -4.20 11.14
CA GLY A 64 4.11 -5.55 10.82
C GLY A 64 4.23 -5.91 9.35
N SER A 65 3.71 -7.08 8.98
CA SER A 65 3.87 -7.63 7.63
C SER A 65 2.74 -7.25 6.68
N LEU A 66 3.09 -7.10 5.40
CA LEU A 66 2.13 -6.91 4.32
C LEU A 66 1.11 -8.08 4.30
N PRO A 67 -0.20 -7.83 4.48
CA PRO A 67 -1.20 -8.89 4.54
C PRO A 67 -1.41 -9.55 3.16
N PRO A 68 -1.58 -10.88 3.09
CA PRO A 68 -1.89 -11.57 1.83
C PRO A 68 -3.22 -11.14 1.20
N GLU A 69 -4.13 -10.56 2.00
CA GLU A 69 -5.40 -9.98 1.58
C GLU A 69 -5.24 -8.81 0.62
N ILE A 70 -4.04 -8.19 0.52
CA ILE A 70 -3.77 -7.14 -0.47
C ILE A 70 -4.16 -7.58 -1.89
N ARG A 71 -4.11 -8.88 -2.19
CA ARG A 71 -4.57 -9.48 -3.46
C ARG A 71 -5.97 -9.08 -3.91
N HIS A 72 -6.83 -8.65 -2.99
CA HIS A 72 -8.20 -8.25 -3.27
C HIS A 72 -8.31 -6.85 -3.89
N LEU A 73 -7.28 -6.02 -3.74
CA LEU A 73 -7.22 -4.66 -4.28
C LEU A 73 -6.78 -4.64 -5.75
N THR A 74 -7.52 -5.31 -6.62
CA THR A 74 -7.15 -5.50 -8.04
C THR A 74 -7.07 -4.21 -8.88
N HIS A 75 -7.49 -3.08 -8.31
CA HIS A 75 -7.44 -1.75 -8.92
C HIS A 75 -6.22 -0.92 -8.48
N LEU A 76 -5.40 -1.46 -7.58
CA LEU A 76 -4.26 -0.79 -7.02
C LEU A 76 -3.19 -0.54 -8.09
N LYS A 77 -2.79 0.72 -8.22
CA LYS A 77 -1.78 1.24 -9.13
C LYS A 77 -0.49 1.62 -8.41
N SER A 78 -0.58 2.16 -7.20
CA SER A 78 0.61 2.56 -6.45
C SER A 78 0.52 2.17 -4.99
N VAL A 79 1.62 1.64 -4.44
CA VAL A 79 1.82 1.41 -3.02
C VAL A 79 3.12 2.08 -2.61
N SER A 80 3.04 3.08 -1.75
CA SER A 80 4.20 3.85 -1.30
C SER A 80 4.20 3.97 0.22
N MET A 81 5.10 3.24 0.86
CA MET A 81 5.24 3.13 2.32
C MET A 81 6.71 3.06 2.70
N ALA A 82 7.50 3.97 2.15
CA ALA A 82 8.89 4.10 2.53
C ALA A 82 9.01 4.60 3.98
N TYR A 83 10.11 4.24 4.65
CA TYR A 83 10.41 4.68 6.03
C TYR A 83 9.33 4.30 7.04
N GLN A 84 8.91 3.04 7.02
CA GLN A 84 8.00 2.46 8.02
C GLN A 84 8.71 1.31 8.77
N ASN A 85 7.98 0.60 9.63
CA ASN A 85 8.45 -0.60 10.32
C ASN A 85 7.86 -1.87 9.68
N ILE A 86 7.76 -1.93 8.34
CA ILE A 86 7.22 -3.11 7.65
C ILE A 86 8.22 -4.26 7.75
N THR A 87 7.74 -5.44 8.16
CA THR A 87 8.55 -6.64 8.40
C THR A 87 8.07 -7.83 7.56
N GLY A 88 8.86 -8.90 7.54
CA GLY A 88 8.46 -10.17 6.91
C GLY A 88 8.55 -10.13 5.38
N ASP A 89 8.07 -11.21 4.76
CA ASP A 89 8.19 -11.43 3.32
C ASP A 89 7.06 -10.74 2.54
N ILE A 90 7.32 -10.39 1.28
CA ILE A 90 6.26 -9.92 0.37
C ILE A 90 5.36 -11.11 0.01
N PRO A 91 4.05 -11.08 0.33
CA PRO A 91 3.15 -12.18 0.03
C PRO A 91 2.98 -12.35 -1.49
N PRO A 92 2.89 -13.60 -2.00
CA PRO A 92 2.61 -13.85 -3.42
C PRO A 92 1.31 -13.22 -3.93
N GLY A 93 0.40 -12.85 -3.03
CA GLY A 93 -0.83 -12.11 -3.35
C GLY A 93 -0.59 -10.77 -4.07
N VAL A 94 0.58 -10.15 -3.91
CA VAL A 94 0.97 -8.95 -4.67
C VAL A 94 0.93 -9.19 -6.19
N CYS A 95 1.17 -10.42 -6.64
CA CYS A 95 1.12 -10.75 -8.05
C CYS A 95 -0.30 -10.75 -8.65
N SER A 96 -1.35 -10.69 -7.82
CA SER A 96 -2.73 -10.51 -8.28
C SER A 96 -3.05 -9.06 -8.64
N LEU A 97 -2.17 -8.12 -8.29
CA LEU A 97 -2.31 -6.68 -8.54
C LEU A 97 -1.85 -6.36 -9.96
N THR A 98 -2.63 -6.78 -10.95
CA THR A 98 -2.24 -6.70 -12.37
C THR A 98 -2.13 -5.27 -12.91
N LYS A 99 -2.70 -4.29 -12.20
CA LYS A 99 -2.63 -2.86 -12.52
C LYS A 99 -1.54 -2.11 -11.75
N LEU A 100 -0.75 -2.80 -10.92
CA LEU A 100 0.25 -2.16 -10.07
C LEU A 100 1.39 -1.61 -10.91
N GLU A 101 1.60 -0.29 -10.85
CA GLU A 101 2.63 0.47 -11.54
C GLU A 101 3.82 0.76 -10.62
N GLU A 102 3.57 0.92 -9.32
CA GLU A 102 4.58 1.26 -8.32
C GLU A 102 4.43 0.42 -7.05
N LEU A 103 5.54 -0.17 -6.60
CA LEU A 103 5.71 -0.71 -5.25
C LEU A 103 6.97 -0.11 -4.63
N SER A 104 6.78 0.78 -3.67
CA SER A 104 7.85 1.42 -2.90
C SER A 104 7.76 1.01 -1.43
N LEU A 105 8.71 0.18 -1.01
CA LEU A 105 8.90 -0.31 0.36
C LEU A 105 10.30 0.01 0.88
N SER A 106 10.98 0.99 0.29
CA SER A 106 12.34 1.38 0.70
C SER A 106 12.43 1.74 2.18
N ASN A 107 13.58 1.52 2.81
CA ASN A 107 13.81 1.87 4.21
C ASN A 107 12.79 1.20 5.16
N ASN A 108 12.73 -0.12 5.11
CA ASN A 108 11.87 -0.96 5.95
C ASN A 108 12.68 -2.18 6.46
N TYR A 109 12.01 -3.14 7.08
CA TYR A 109 12.60 -4.40 7.56
C TYR A 109 12.03 -5.61 6.80
N VAL A 110 11.69 -5.44 5.51
CA VAL A 110 11.18 -6.53 4.67
C VAL A 110 12.27 -7.58 4.49
N THR A 111 11.91 -8.84 4.66
CA THR A 111 12.82 -10.00 4.57
C THR A 111 12.50 -10.89 3.38
N GLY A 112 13.29 -11.96 3.22
CA GLY A 112 12.99 -13.05 2.31
C GLY A 112 13.33 -12.72 0.87
N ARG A 113 12.54 -13.23 -0.08
CA ARG A 113 12.79 -13.03 -1.51
C ARG A 113 11.56 -12.46 -2.18
N LEU A 114 11.78 -11.64 -3.20
CA LEU A 114 10.70 -11.19 -4.08
C LEU A 114 9.97 -12.39 -4.70
N PRO A 115 8.62 -12.43 -4.65
CA PRO A 115 7.84 -13.48 -5.29
C PRO A 115 8.21 -13.63 -6.76
N LYS A 116 8.54 -14.86 -7.19
CA LYS A 116 8.93 -15.14 -8.59
C LYS A 116 7.88 -14.73 -9.61
N CYS A 117 6.62 -14.60 -9.20
CA CYS A 117 5.52 -14.15 -10.04
C CYS A 117 5.58 -12.65 -10.37
N MET A 118 6.33 -11.83 -9.63
CA MET A 118 6.48 -10.39 -9.91
C MET A 118 7.10 -10.13 -11.29
N LYS A 119 7.87 -11.08 -11.82
CA LYS A 119 8.40 -11.02 -13.19
C LYS A 119 7.31 -10.91 -14.28
N ASN A 120 6.07 -11.29 -13.95
CA ASN A 120 4.93 -11.27 -14.87
C ASN A 120 4.05 -10.02 -14.70
N MET A 121 4.39 -9.11 -13.77
CA MET A 121 3.63 -7.89 -13.53
C MET A 121 3.97 -6.84 -14.59
N LYS A 122 3.20 -6.83 -15.68
CA LYS A 122 3.51 -6.04 -16.89
C LYS A 122 3.41 -4.53 -16.71
N GLU A 123 2.56 -4.08 -15.78
CA GLU A 123 2.37 -2.65 -15.52
C GLU A 123 3.39 -2.09 -14.53
N LEU A 124 4.14 -2.94 -13.81
CA LEU A 124 5.06 -2.53 -12.76
C LEU A 124 6.28 -1.81 -13.38
N ARG A 125 6.42 -0.52 -13.06
CA ARG A 125 7.46 0.38 -13.56
C ARG A 125 8.46 0.76 -12.47
N ILE A 126 7.98 0.89 -11.24
CA ILE A 126 8.79 1.29 -10.09
C ILE A 126 8.73 0.18 -9.05
N LEU A 127 9.91 -0.38 -8.74
CA LEU A 127 10.10 -1.30 -7.63
C LEU A 127 11.25 -0.78 -6.77
N ALA A 128 10.92 -0.12 -5.67
CA ALA A 128 11.88 0.45 -4.73
C ALA A 128 11.89 -0.39 -3.45
N MET A 129 13.02 -1.07 -3.21
CA MET A 129 13.22 -2.04 -2.13
C MET A 129 14.55 -1.82 -1.41
N ASP A 130 15.24 -0.71 -1.70
CA ASP A 130 16.48 -0.31 -1.05
C ASP A 130 16.32 -0.23 0.47
N ASP A 131 17.42 -0.45 1.20
CA ASP A 131 17.45 -0.41 2.66
C ASP A 131 16.38 -1.33 3.31
N ASN A 132 16.38 -2.60 2.88
CA ASN A 132 15.62 -3.70 3.48
C ASN A 132 16.55 -4.89 3.79
N LEU A 133 15.98 -6.00 4.27
CA LEU A 133 16.70 -7.22 4.69
C LEU A 133 16.52 -8.38 3.68
N LEU A 134 16.48 -8.05 2.37
CA LEU A 134 16.24 -8.97 1.25
C LEU A 134 17.50 -9.73 0.79
#